data_AF-A0A9D8FI47-F1
#
_entry.id   AF-A0A9D8FI47-F1
#
_cell.length_a   1.000
_cell.length_b   1.000
_cell.length_c   1.000
_cell.angle_alpha   90.00
_cell.angle_beta   90.00
_cell.angle_gamma   90.00
#
_symmetry.space_group_name_H-M   'P 1'
#
loop_
_entity.id
_entity.type
_entity.pdbx_description
1 polymer ?
#
loop_
_entity_poly.entity_id
_entity_poly.type
_entity_poly.pdbx_seq_one_letter_code
_entity_poly.pdbx_strand_id
1 'polypeptide(L)' 'DKAIYVFDEVAADQDPEFRQFFYDVILQKLKQEQKTVIVVTHDEKYFDHCDRLLVMDMGQMREEKIKF' A
#
# COMPACT_ATOMS: atom_id res chain seq x y z
N ASP A 1 -5.91 12.15 14.25
CA ASP A 1 -4.62 12.20 13.54
C ASP A 1 -3.62 11.26 14.22
N LYS A 2 -2.93 10.42 13.44
CA LYS A 2 -1.92 9.46 13.89
C LYS A 2 -0.67 9.59 13.01
N ALA A 3 0.50 9.25 13.54
CA ALA A 3 1.73 9.28 12.74
C ALA A 3 1.88 8.07 11.81
N ILE A 4 1.26 6.94 12.17
CA ILE A 4 1.35 5.66 11.47
C ILE A 4 -0.05 5.14 11.18
N TYR A 5 -0.28 4.73 9.94
CA TYR A 5 -1.49 4.08 9.46
C TYR A 5 -1.15 2.69 8.92
N VAL A 6 -1.94 1.69 9.30
CA VAL A 6 -1.79 0.31 8.85
C VAL A 6 -3.12 -0.12 8.22
N PHE A 7 -3.06 -0.55 6.97
CA PHE A 7 -4.21 -1.05 6.22
C PHE A 7 -3.95 -2.50 5.82
N ASP A 8 -4.80 -3.41 6.28
CA ASP A 8 -4.71 -4.84 6.01
C ASP A 8 -5.83 -5.25 5.06
N GLU A 9 -5.48 -5.56 3.81
CA GLU A 9 -6.40 -6.00 2.74
C GLU A 9 -7.65 -5.11 2.58
N VAL A 10 -7.53 -3.80 2.84
CA VAL A 10 -8.68 -2.87 2.86
C VAL A 10 -9.36 -2.73 1.50
N ALA A 11 -8.59 -2.91 0.42
CA ALA A 11 -9.06 -2.86 -0.96
C ALA A 11 -9.66 -4.20 -1.43
N ALA A 12 -9.47 -5.29 -0.66
CA ALA A 12 -9.99 -6.60 -1.01
C ALA A 12 -11.53 -6.59 -1.02
N ASP A 13 -12.11 -7.28 -2.00
CA ASP A 13 -13.56 -7.38 -2.24
C ASP A 13 -14.30 -6.05 -2.52
N GLN A 14 -13.57 -4.94 -2.67
CA GLN A 14 -14.15 -3.66 -3.08
C GLN A 14 -14.24 -3.56 -4.61
N ASP A 15 -15.13 -2.69 -5.08
CA ASP A 15 -15.27 -2.42 -6.50
C ASP A 15 -13.99 -1.76 -7.08
N PRO A 16 -13.79 -1.82 -8.41
CA PRO A 16 -12.61 -1.22 -9.03
C PRO A 16 -12.45 0.28 -8.77
N GLU A 17 -13.56 1.01 -8.59
CA GLU A 17 -13.57 2.45 -8.36
C GLU A 17 -13.00 2.79 -6.98
N PHE A 18 -13.45 2.09 -5.94
CA PHE A 18 -12.94 2.25 -4.59
C PHE A 18 -11.46 1.88 -4.50
N ARG A 19 -11.04 0.78 -5.14
CA ARG A 19 -9.61 0.41 -5.17
C ARG A 19 -8.77 1.54 -5.72
N GLN A 20 -9.18 2.08 -6.88
CA GLN A 20 -8.47 3.20 -7.49
C GLN A 20 -8.46 4.43 -6.57
N PHE A 21 -9.59 4.78 -5.98
CA PHE A 21 -9.67 5.90 -5.03
C PHE A 21 -8.76 5.71 -3.81
N PHE A 22 -8.69 4.49 -3.27
CA PHE A 22 -7.84 4.17 -2.13
C PHE A 22 -6.36 4.38 -2.48
N TYR A 23 -5.86 3.74 -3.55
CA TYR A 23 -4.45 3.82 -3.93
C TYR A 23 -4.04 5.19 -4.46
N ASP A 24 -4.82 5.78 -5.36
CA ASP A 24 -4.47 7.02 -6.08
C ASP A 24 -4.71 8.26 -5.22
N VAL A 25 -5.68 8.24 -4.30
CA VAL A 25 -6.10 9.43 -3.53
C VAL A 25 -5.77 9.30 -2.06
N ILE A 26 -6.27 8.27 -1.37
CA ILE A 26 -6.13 8.17 0.09
C ILE A 26 -4.66 7.98 0.49
N LEU A 27 -3.98 6.99 -0.09
CA LEU A 27 -2.59 6.71 0.25
C LEU A 27 -1.67 7.88 -0.10
N GLN A 28 -1.87 8.49 -1.28
CA GLN A 28 -1.07 9.65 -1.71
C GLN A 28 -1.26 10.85 -0.80
N LYS A 29 -2.49 11.11 -0.33
CA LYS A 29 -2.75 12.18 0.63
C LYS A 29 -2.02 11.94 1.96
N LEU A 30 -2.10 10.74 2.51
CA LEU A 30 -1.40 10.40 3.77
C LEU A 30 0.12 10.55 3.63
N LYS A 31 0.67 10.15 2.48
CA LYS A 31 2.09 10.34 2.16
C LYS A 31 2.47 11.83 2.09
N GLN A 32 1.67 12.66 1.42
CA GLN A 32 1.87 14.12 1.35
C GLN A 32 1.81 14.80 2.72
N GLU A 33 0.97 14.27 3.63
CA GLU A 33 0.89 14.68 5.02
C GLU A 33 2.05 14.14 5.89
N GLN A 34 3.08 13.54 5.28
CA GLN A 34 4.27 12.98 5.93
C GLN A 34 3.94 11.90 6.96
N LYS A 35 2.88 11.12 6.71
CA LYS A 35 2.51 9.97 7.55
C LYS A 35 3.28 8.73 7.09
N THR A 36 3.58 7.85 8.04
CA THR A 36 4.04 6.49 7.70
C THR A 36 2.83 5.63 7.39
N VAL A 37 2.83 4.99 6.23
CA VAL A 37 1.71 4.19 5.74
C VAL A 37 2.21 2.79 5.43
N ILE A 38 1.60 1.78 6.05
CA ILE A 38 1.86 0.37 5.80
C ILE A 38 0.60 -0.23 5.19
N VAL A 39 0.72 -0.82 4.01
CA VAL A 39 -0.37 -1.50 3.32
C VAL A 39 0.01 -2.95 3.11
N VAL A 40 -0.84 -3.86 3.55
CA VAL A 40 -0.77 -5.29 3.23
C VAL A 40 -1.79 -5.55 2.13
N THR A 41 -1.32 -6.02 0.98
CA THR A 41 -2.15 -6.31 -0.19
C THR A 41 -1.43 -7.25 -1.15
N HIS A 42 -2.22 -7.94 -1.97
CA HIS A 42 -1.78 -8.72 -3.11
C HIS A 42 -2.01 -8.00 -4.47
N ASP A 43 -2.48 -6.73 -4.46
CA ASP A 43 -2.76 -5.96 -5.67
C ASP A 43 -1.47 -5.46 -6.36
N GLU A 44 -0.80 -6.34 -7.12
CA GLU A 44 0.48 -6.06 -7.78
C GLU A 44 0.46 -4.80 -8.68
N LYS A 45 -0.72 -4.46 -9.23
CA LYS A 45 -0.94 -3.29 -10.08
C LYS A 45 -0.53 -1.98 -9.41
N TYR A 46 -0.60 -1.87 -8.08
CA TYR A 46 -0.36 -0.63 -7.35
C TYR A 46 0.97 -0.61 -6.59
N PHE A 47 1.86 -1.57 -6.84
CA PHE A 47 3.17 -1.62 -6.15
C PHE A 47 4.08 -0.43 -6.50
N ASP A 48 3.81 0.29 -7.59
CA ASP A 48 4.48 1.54 -7.95
C ASP A 48 4.07 2.74 -7.07
N HIS A 49 3.00 2.62 -6.27
CA HIS A 49 2.52 3.68 -5.38
C HIS A 49 3.30 3.75 -4.05
N CYS A 50 4.08 2.73 -3.72
CA CYS A 50 4.86 2.69 -2.48
C CYS A 50 6.30 3.18 -2.68
N ASP A 51 6.94 3.61 -1.60
CA ASP A 51 8.37 3.94 -1.60
C ASP A 51 9.25 2.70 -1.40
N ARG A 52 8.67 1.65 -0.78
CA ARG A 52 9.36 0.42 -0.41
C ARG A 52 8.40 -0.76 -0.57
N LEU A 53 8.87 -1.82 -1.23
CA LEU A 53 8.11 -3.06 -1.40
C LEU A 53 8.74 -4.16 -0.55
N LEU A 54 8.02 -4.63 0.46
CA LEU A 54 8.42 -5.76 1.28
C LEU A 54 7.56 -6.96 0.90
N VAL A 55 8.20 -8.08 0.56
CA VAL A 55 7.53 -9.34 0.27
C VAL A 55 7.79 -10.30 1.41
N MET A 56 6.72 -10.88 1.96
CA MET A 56 6.78 -11.93 2.96
C MET A 56 6.50 -13.28 2.31
N ASP A 57 7.35 -14.26 2.56
CA ASP A 57 7.19 -15.64 2.11
C ASP A 57 7.67 -16.59 3.21
N MET A 58 6.84 -17.58 3.55
CA MET A 58 7.12 -18.57 4.62
C MET A 58 7.63 -17.94 5.93
N GLY A 59 7.06 -16.80 6.34
CA GLY A 59 7.43 -16.08 7.56
C GLY A 59 8.75 -15.29 7.48
N GLN A 60 9.38 -15.23 6.31
CA GLN A 60 10.57 -14.42 6.06
C GLN A 60 10.22 -13.21 5.21
N MET A 61 10.75 -12.03 5.56
CA MET A 61 10.60 -10.82 4.76
C MET A 61 11.86 -10.49 3.98
N ARG A 62 11.67 -10.00 2.76
CA ARG A 62 12.72 -9.41 1.93
C ARG A 62 12.22 -8.12 1.28
N GLU A 63 13.14 -7.19 1.05
CA GLU A 63 12.84 -5.98 0.28
C GLU A 63 13.10 -6.25 -1.20
N GLU A 64 12.09 -5.97 -2.02
CA GLU A 64 12.13 -6.13 -3.48
C GLU A 64 12.30 -4.79 -4.18
N LYS A 65 12.87 -4.83 -5.39
CA LYS A 65 12.95 -3.63 -6.23
C LYS A 65 11.59 -3.36 -6.86
N ILE A 66 11.14 -2.11 -6.76
CA ILE A 66 9.99 -1.62 -7.51
C ILE A 66 10.39 -1.59 -9.00
N LYS A 67 9.63 -2.31 -9.84
CA LYS A 67 9.82 -2.32 -11.29
C LYS A 67 8.93 -1.23 -11.87
N PHE A 68 9.54 -0.21 -12.46
CA PHE A 68 8.87 0.84 -13.21
C PHE A 68 8.57 0.40 -14.65
#